data_AF-A0A8J2T9S9-F1
#
_entry.id   AF-A0A8J2T9S9-F1
#
_cell.length_a   1.000
_cell.length_b   1.000
_cell.length_c   1.000
_cell.angle_alpha   90.00
_cell.angle_beta   90.00
_cell.angle_gamma   90.00
#
_symmetry.space_group_name_H-M   'P 1'
#
loop_
_entity.id
_entity.type
_entity.pdbx_description
1 polymer ?
#
loop_
_entity_poly.entity_id
_entity_poly.type
_entity_poly.pdbx_seq_one_letter_code
_entity_poly.pdbx_strand_id
1 'polypeptide(L)'
;MSSSSKIPVLDLNQISDEQELLPVVKSILLNNDTFLLKNYANIDQLDEILRSLDHNDFPDLKQGFDPNFTGAYSLEENLILEQYITNTDDQWQFSRQCLNPSLQNLYSRLWKIGLFFAQLCIKSVVPEGDRCPLSETEYFTKLTRYFHRDDSLQELPNGEAFEYPLSQDFISHMPVGIITVFPKATNIKCKPSTVSSDDNVWISINQPDCLLLHTGSFLAEMSNGIHTTSPLQICPQNSLVHLTIGPSLNTIINSKEGSLAKTLLQQQLEEFPQLALKFYPREAAQLKLRKAIQFYKALFSTCETVLSLYVMSRSLRASVELHSLLPQLSNMMKRKITQDSFLKMSSLWPGCYTIESNSRGELTVAMPKQNPLSMLTNKSRRLEYAEKADAWLQHSLESQTLITDVPAVKLSKRRGSEETTENTAFKQKLTSRATPQDKTSRKYLSNPKEKFMNEEKKTDSQFNLLERLRERERRSAALLSQKQRQYQQFLTVKMKQVFDILYSLPWKRPYTGTYLSGLIVDSLQDSNNPIGFLEAEEILDKLQRLLSQEISVQIVDGGLRVYRWSNLNKDELSAKIEATSREQTNNVVTSL
;
A
#
# COMPACT_ATOMS: atom_id res chain seq x y z
N MET A 1 -23.10 -15.29 -27.26
CA MET A 1 -24.00 -16.41 -26.95
C MET A 1 -23.44 -17.12 -25.74
N SER A 2 -24.04 -16.89 -24.58
CA SER A 2 -23.58 -17.34 -23.27
C SER A 2 -23.92 -18.81 -23.08
N SER A 3 -22.94 -19.70 -23.24
CA SER A 3 -23.03 -21.05 -22.68
C SER A 3 -23.15 -20.89 -21.16
N SER A 4 -24.37 -20.97 -20.63
CA SER A 4 -24.58 -21.20 -19.21
C SER A 4 -23.70 -22.38 -18.83
N SER A 5 -22.72 -22.16 -17.95
CA SER A 5 -21.85 -23.20 -17.39
C SER A 5 -22.71 -24.19 -16.62
N LYS A 6 -23.25 -25.19 -17.32
CA LYS A 6 -24.14 -26.20 -16.76
C LYS A 6 -23.30 -27.18 -15.98
N ILE A 7 -23.54 -27.23 -14.67
CA ILE A 7 -23.00 -28.27 -13.80
C ILE A 7 -23.60 -29.61 -14.25
N PRO A 8 -22.80 -30.68 -14.34
CA PRO A 8 -23.30 -32.01 -14.68
C PRO A 8 -24.40 -32.46 -13.70
N VAL A 9 -25.49 -32.99 -14.24
CA VAL A 9 -26.61 -33.55 -13.46
C VAL A 9 -26.73 -35.04 -13.79
N LEU A 10 -26.66 -35.87 -12.76
CA LEU A 10 -26.91 -37.30 -12.81
C LEU A 10 -28.37 -37.56 -12.39
N ASP A 11 -29.14 -38.17 -13.29
CA ASP A 11 -30.52 -38.57 -13.02
C ASP A 11 -30.58 -40.07 -12.71
N LEU A 12 -30.88 -40.40 -11.45
CA LEU A 12 -30.94 -41.79 -10.98
C LEU A 12 -32.12 -42.59 -11.57
N ASN A 13 -33.14 -41.93 -12.12
CA ASN A 13 -34.23 -42.63 -12.80
C ASN A 13 -33.81 -43.18 -14.17
N GLN A 14 -32.73 -42.64 -14.76
CA GLN A 14 -32.24 -43.04 -16.07
C GLN A 14 -31.12 -44.08 -15.98
N ILE A 15 -30.30 -44.00 -14.93
CA ILE A 15 -29.13 -44.86 -14.74
C ILE A 15 -29.14 -45.39 -13.31
N SER A 16 -29.60 -46.63 -13.13
CA SER A 16 -29.67 -47.28 -11.82
C SER A 16 -28.51 -48.26 -11.57
N ASP A 17 -27.90 -48.80 -12.63
CA ASP A 17 -26.93 -49.88 -12.52
C ASP A 17 -25.50 -49.35 -12.31
N GLU A 18 -24.76 -49.98 -11.39
CA GLU A 18 -23.39 -49.58 -11.02
C GLU A 18 -22.44 -49.60 -12.25
N GLN A 19 -22.64 -50.58 -13.15
CA GLN A 19 -21.82 -50.75 -14.35
C GLN A 19 -22.03 -49.63 -15.38
N GLU A 20 -23.24 -49.04 -15.42
CA GLU A 20 -23.57 -47.92 -16.31
C GLU A 20 -23.19 -46.58 -15.69
N LEU A 21 -23.26 -46.46 -14.36
CA LEU A 21 -22.85 -45.25 -13.62
C LEU A 21 -21.35 -45.00 -13.69
N LEU A 22 -20.52 -46.04 -13.63
CA LEU A 22 -19.07 -45.93 -13.61
C LEU A 22 -18.48 -45.14 -14.80
N PRO A 23 -18.80 -45.45 -16.07
CA PRO A 23 -18.26 -44.68 -17.21
C PRO A 23 -18.76 -43.24 -17.23
N VAL A 24 -20.00 -42.98 -16.79
CA VAL A 24 -20.57 -41.63 -16.73
C VAL A 24 -19.86 -40.80 -15.66
N VAL A 25 -19.71 -41.33 -14.45
CA VAL A 25 -18.99 -40.67 -13.36
C VAL A 25 -17.55 -40.42 -13.76
N LYS A 26 -16.87 -41.39 -14.40
CA LYS A 26 -15.52 -41.20 -14.94
C LYS A 26 -15.45 -40.04 -15.93
N SER A 27 -16.40 -39.93 -16.86
CA SER A 27 -16.44 -38.82 -17.83
C SER A 27 -16.66 -37.46 -17.19
N ILE A 28 -17.44 -37.42 -16.09
CA ILE A 28 -17.68 -36.22 -15.30
C ILE A 28 -16.39 -35.84 -14.57
N LEU A 29 -15.78 -36.77 -13.84
CA LEU A 29 -14.59 -36.53 -13.00
C LEU A 29 -13.35 -36.10 -13.78
N LEU A 30 -13.25 -36.45 -15.07
CA LEU A 30 -12.17 -35.98 -15.94
C LEU A 30 -12.28 -34.48 -16.26
N ASN A 31 -13.50 -33.95 -16.31
CA ASN A 31 -13.76 -32.58 -16.76
C ASN A 31 -14.25 -31.66 -15.64
N ASN A 32 -14.91 -32.21 -14.62
CA ASN A 32 -15.56 -31.48 -13.52
C ASN A 32 -15.28 -32.18 -12.18
N ASP A 33 -15.28 -31.40 -11.11
CA ASP A 33 -15.14 -31.86 -9.73
C ASP A 33 -16.46 -31.91 -8.95
N THR A 34 -17.48 -31.26 -9.50
CA THR A 34 -18.76 -31.03 -8.86
C THR A 34 -19.87 -31.53 -9.77
N PHE A 35 -20.80 -32.31 -9.22
CA PHE A 35 -21.96 -32.78 -9.96
C PHE A 35 -23.19 -32.88 -9.05
N LEU A 36 -24.35 -32.84 -9.68
CA LEU A 36 -25.64 -32.82 -9.01
C LEU A 36 -26.32 -34.17 -9.17
N LEU A 37 -26.95 -34.65 -8.10
CA LEU A 37 -27.70 -35.88 -8.09
C LEU A 37 -29.19 -35.56 -8.02
N LYS A 38 -29.93 -35.93 -9.06
CA LYS A 38 -31.37 -35.70 -9.20
C LYS A 38 -32.15 -36.99 -8.95
N ASN A 39 -33.38 -36.85 -8.45
CA ASN A 39 -34.34 -37.93 -8.23
C ASN A 39 -33.84 -39.01 -7.26
N TYR A 40 -33.27 -38.58 -6.13
CA TYR A 40 -32.95 -39.51 -5.05
C TYR A 40 -34.22 -39.99 -4.35
N ALA A 41 -34.36 -41.30 -4.16
CA ALA A 41 -35.58 -41.93 -3.65
C ALA A 41 -36.07 -41.40 -2.29
N ASN A 42 -35.16 -40.90 -1.44
CA ASN A 42 -35.51 -40.38 -0.10
C ASN A 42 -35.38 -38.85 0.01
N ILE A 43 -35.53 -38.10 -1.08
CA ILE A 43 -35.36 -36.64 -1.05
C ILE A 43 -36.41 -35.94 -0.17
N ASP A 44 -37.67 -36.36 -0.24
CA ASP A 44 -38.75 -35.80 0.59
C ASP A 44 -38.49 -36.01 2.08
N GLN A 45 -38.01 -37.21 2.45
CA GLN A 45 -37.66 -37.52 3.82
C GLN A 45 -36.38 -36.81 4.29
N LEU A 46 -35.48 -36.41 3.39
CA LEU A 46 -34.31 -35.59 3.71
C LEU A 46 -34.75 -34.15 3.97
N ASP A 47 -35.66 -33.61 3.15
CA ASP A 47 -36.22 -32.28 3.33
C ASP A 47 -37.02 -32.16 4.62
N GLU A 48 -37.79 -33.18 5.00
CA GLU A 48 -38.47 -33.25 6.30
C GLU A 48 -37.48 -33.18 7.48
N ILE A 49 -36.35 -33.91 7.39
CA ILE A 49 -35.32 -33.88 8.43
C ILE A 49 -34.62 -32.53 8.48
N LEU A 50 -34.33 -31.91 7.33
CA LEU A 50 -33.73 -30.57 7.31
C LEU A 50 -34.67 -29.54 7.97
N ARG A 51 -35.98 -29.61 7.68
CA ARG A 51 -36.99 -28.77 8.35
C ARG A 51 -37.06 -29.03 9.86
N SER A 52 -36.94 -30.29 10.30
CA SER A 52 -36.94 -30.60 11.75
C SER A 52 -35.68 -30.08 12.44
N LEU A 53 -34.53 -30.11 11.74
CA LEU A 53 -33.29 -29.53 12.24
C LEU A 53 -33.39 -28.00 12.36
N ASP A 54 -34.07 -27.32 11.45
CA ASP A 54 -34.22 -25.86 11.51
C ASP A 54 -35.13 -25.40 12.66
N HIS A 55 -36.19 -26.16 12.97
CA HIS A 55 -37.22 -25.72 13.93
C HIS A 55 -37.22 -26.39 15.30
N ASN A 56 -36.85 -27.67 15.39
CA ASN A 56 -37.04 -28.46 16.61
C ASN A 56 -35.72 -28.81 17.30
N ASP A 57 -34.69 -29.15 16.52
CA ASP A 57 -33.45 -29.71 17.07
C ASP A 57 -32.29 -28.70 17.08
N PHE A 58 -32.32 -27.82 18.09
CA PHE A 58 -31.26 -26.83 18.30
C PHE A 58 -29.93 -27.49 18.71
N PRO A 59 -28.78 -26.98 18.22
CA PRO A 59 -27.47 -27.46 18.66
C PRO A 59 -27.25 -27.30 20.17
N ASP A 60 -26.69 -28.32 20.81
CA ASP A 60 -26.46 -28.34 22.25
C ASP A 60 -25.14 -27.65 22.63
N LEU A 61 -25.21 -26.36 22.95
CA LEU A 61 -24.05 -25.56 23.38
C LEU A 61 -23.40 -26.07 24.69
N LYS A 62 -24.09 -26.88 25.50
CA LYS A 62 -23.54 -27.42 26.76
C LYS A 62 -22.49 -28.50 26.51
N GLN A 63 -22.50 -29.11 25.32
CA GLN A 63 -21.52 -30.13 24.93
C GLN A 63 -20.09 -29.60 24.84
N GLY A 64 -19.93 -28.29 24.65
CA GLY A 64 -18.65 -27.66 24.38
C GLY A 64 -18.07 -28.09 23.03
N PHE A 65 -16.88 -27.56 22.74
CA PHE A 65 -16.13 -27.87 21.53
C PHE A 65 -14.73 -28.34 21.90
N ASP A 66 -14.37 -29.54 21.46
CA ASP A 66 -13.15 -30.24 21.85
C ASP A 66 -11.95 -29.90 20.93
N PRO A 67 -10.71 -30.19 21.35
CA PRO A 67 -9.53 -30.07 20.49
C PRO A 67 -9.63 -30.88 19.19
N ASN A 68 -10.41 -31.97 19.18
CA ASN A 68 -10.64 -32.78 17.97
C ASN A 68 -11.58 -32.11 16.96
N PHE A 69 -11.96 -30.84 17.15
CA PHE A 69 -12.93 -30.11 16.35
C PHE A 69 -14.30 -30.79 16.28
N THR A 70 -14.76 -31.30 17.43
CA THR A 70 -16.07 -31.95 17.58
C THR A 70 -16.88 -31.29 18.70
N GLY A 71 -18.20 -31.26 18.52
CA GLY A 71 -19.15 -30.62 19.42
C GLY A 71 -19.80 -29.38 18.82
N ALA A 72 -20.31 -28.50 19.68
CA ALA A 72 -21.02 -27.30 19.28
C ALA A 72 -20.28 -26.03 19.73
N TYR A 73 -20.15 -25.05 18.83
CA TYR A 73 -19.47 -23.78 19.08
C TYR A 73 -20.22 -22.61 18.45
N SER A 74 -20.36 -21.51 19.18
CA SER A 74 -20.88 -20.25 18.64
C SER A 74 -19.73 -19.49 17.97
N LEU A 75 -19.79 -19.32 16.65
CA LEU A 75 -18.80 -18.56 15.88
C LEU A 75 -19.03 -17.05 16.02
N GLU A 76 -20.30 -16.64 15.85
CA GLU A 76 -20.79 -15.26 16.00
C GLU A 76 -22.09 -15.29 16.84
N GLU A 77 -22.66 -14.13 17.20
CA GLU A 77 -23.82 -14.04 18.11
C GLU A 77 -25.00 -14.92 17.67
N ASN A 78 -25.20 -15.08 16.34
CA ASN A 78 -26.33 -15.82 15.77
C ASN A 78 -25.92 -17.05 14.94
N LEU A 79 -24.63 -17.42 14.89
CA LEU A 79 -24.15 -18.54 14.07
C LEU A 79 -23.52 -19.62 14.95
N ILE A 80 -24.11 -20.81 14.92
CA ILE A 80 -23.65 -21.98 15.67
C ILE A 80 -23.13 -23.04 14.70
N LEU A 81 -21.94 -23.54 14.97
CA LEU A 81 -21.32 -24.66 14.30
C LEU A 81 -21.52 -25.91 15.16
N GLU A 82 -22.05 -26.98 14.57
CA GLU A 82 -22.14 -28.30 15.18
C GLU A 82 -21.39 -29.28 14.27
N GLN A 83 -20.32 -29.91 14.80
CA GLN A 83 -19.45 -30.77 14.01
C GLN A 83 -19.15 -32.09 14.73
N TYR A 84 -19.20 -33.20 13.99
CA TYR A 84 -18.88 -34.53 14.48
C TYR A 84 -17.92 -35.21 13.52
N ILE A 85 -16.82 -35.75 14.06
CA ILE A 85 -15.83 -36.52 13.32
C ILE A 85 -15.84 -37.93 13.89
N THR A 86 -16.08 -38.91 13.03
CA THR A 86 -15.96 -40.33 13.36
C THR A 86 -14.79 -40.92 12.59
N ASN A 87 -14.02 -41.76 13.25
CA ASN A 87 -12.92 -42.52 12.66
C ASN A 87 -13.03 -43.95 13.16
N THR A 88 -12.86 -44.91 12.26
CA THR A 88 -12.93 -46.33 12.59
C THR A 88 -11.65 -46.88 13.22
N ASP A 89 -10.51 -46.18 13.07
CA ASP A 89 -9.24 -46.65 13.62
C ASP A 89 -9.16 -46.51 15.15
N ASP A 90 -8.76 -47.59 15.82
CA ASP A 90 -8.55 -47.65 17.27
C ASP A 90 -7.42 -46.75 17.79
N GLN A 91 -6.51 -46.31 16.92
CA GLN A 91 -5.34 -45.50 17.30
C GLN A 91 -5.71 -44.07 17.71
N TRP A 92 -6.79 -43.51 17.17
CA TRP A 92 -7.20 -42.12 17.41
C TRP A 92 -8.58 -42.11 18.04
N GLN A 93 -8.67 -41.68 19.29
CA GLN A 93 -9.92 -41.71 20.05
C GLN A 93 -10.84 -40.55 19.65
N PHE A 94 -11.82 -40.83 18.79
CA PHE A 94 -12.96 -39.96 18.49
C PHE A 94 -14.21 -40.49 19.20
N SER A 95 -14.30 -40.28 20.51
CA SER A 95 -15.36 -40.88 21.36
C SER A 95 -16.69 -40.13 21.35
N ARG A 96 -16.75 -38.92 20.77
CA ARG A 96 -17.94 -38.07 20.83
C ARG A 96 -18.99 -38.52 19.80
N GLN A 97 -20.05 -39.13 20.29
CA GLN A 97 -21.21 -39.52 19.49
C GLN A 97 -22.19 -38.36 19.31
N CYS A 98 -22.84 -38.29 18.16
CA CYS A 98 -23.94 -37.37 17.93
C CYS A 98 -25.16 -37.83 18.74
N LEU A 99 -25.70 -36.99 19.62
CA LEU A 99 -26.86 -37.32 20.45
C LEU A 99 -28.20 -36.99 19.77
N ASN A 100 -28.17 -36.17 18.72
CA ASN A 100 -29.36 -35.70 18.04
C ASN A 100 -29.90 -36.77 17.06
N PRO A 101 -31.14 -37.28 17.25
CA PRO A 101 -31.69 -38.36 16.43
C PRO A 101 -31.90 -37.95 14.97
N SER A 102 -32.28 -36.69 14.71
CA SER A 102 -32.47 -36.17 13.35
C SER A 102 -31.15 -36.14 12.58
N LEU A 103 -30.06 -35.72 13.25
CA LEU A 103 -28.72 -35.74 12.67
C LEU A 103 -28.19 -37.16 12.44
N GLN A 104 -28.46 -38.10 13.35
CA GLN A 104 -28.10 -39.51 13.15
C GLN A 104 -28.84 -40.12 11.94
N ASN A 105 -30.13 -39.83 11.81
CA ASN A 105 -30.92 -40.28 10.66
C ASN A 105 -30.39 -39.70 9.35
N LEU A 106 -30.10 -38.40 9.31
CA LEU A 106 -29.49 -37.73 8.16
C LEU A 106 -28.11 -38.31 7.84
N TYR A 107 -27.28 -38.52 8.85
CA TYR A 107 -25.95 -39.12 8.72
C TYR A 107 -26.02 -40.50 8.08
N SER A 108 -26.88 -41.40 8.57
CA SER A 108 -26.98 -42.77 8.04
C SER A 108 -27.32 -42.82 6.54
N ARG A 109 -28.19 -41.91 6.09
CA ARG A 109 -28.62 -41.81 4.68
C ARG A 109 -27.52 -41.21 3.81
N LEU A 110 -26.92 -40.09 4.24
CA LEU A 110 -25.83 -39.46 3.50
C LEU A 110 -24.58 -40.34 3.47
N TRP A 111 -24.31 -41.09 4.53
CA TRP A 111 -23.19 -42.03 4.59
C TRP A 111 -23.33 -43.14 3.56
N LYS A 112 -24.51 -43.76 3.44
CA LYS A 112 -24.75 -44.81 2.45
C LYS A 112 -24.55 -44.32 1.01
N ILE A 113 -25.09 -43.14 0.68
CA ILE A 113 -24.94 -42.52 -0.65
C ILE A 113 -23.47 -42.15 -0.88
N GLY A 114 -22.87 -41.45 0.08
CA GLY A 114 -21.52 -40.93 -0.05
C GLY A 114 -20.47 -42.04 -0.10
N LEU A 115 -20.65 -43.16 0.62
CA LEU A 115 -19.78 -44.32 0.53
C LEU A 115 -19.85 -44.98 -0.86
N PHE A 116 -21.07 -45.17 -1.38
CA PHE A 116 -21.27 -45.71 -2.73
C PHE A 116 -20.59 -44.85 -3.80
N PHE A 117 -20.83 -43.52 -3.78
CA PHE A 117 -20.19 -42.61 -4.74
C PHE A 117 -18.68 -42.47 -4.50
N ALA A 118 -18.18 -42.53 -3.27
CA ALA A 118 -16.75 -42.52 -3.00
C ALA A 118 -16.05 -43.75 -3.59
N GLN A 119 -16.64 -44.94 -3.45
CA GLN A 119 -16.14 -46.17 -4.08
C GLN A 119 -16.16 -46.07 -5.61
N LEU A 120 -17.25 -45.52 -6.19
CA LEU A 120 -17.32 -45.27 -7.63
C LEU A 120 -16.25 -44.27 -8.11
N CYS A 121 -16.01 -43.20 -7.37
CA CYS A 121 -14.99 -42.21 -7.69
C CYS A 121 -13.59 -42.82 -7.67
N ILE A 122 -13.27 -43.63 -6.65
CA ILE A 122 -12.00 -44.36 -6.57
C ILE A 122 -11.86 -45.29 -7.78
N LYS A 123 -12.85 -46.15 -8.05
CA LYS A 123 -12.82 -47.08 -9.19
C LYS A 123 -12.67 -46.37 -10.54
N SER A 124 -13.16 -45.13 -10.65
CA SER A 124 -13.14 -44.36 -11.90
C SER A 124 -11.78 -43.75 -12.21
N VAL A 125 -11.08 -43.26 -11.18
CA VAL A 125 -9.94 -42.33 -11.32
C VAL A 125 -8.63 -42.91 -10.79
N VAL A 126 -8.66 -43.78 -9.78
CA VAL A 126 -7.45 -44.34 -9.17
C VAL A 126 -6.98 -45.54 -10.00
N PRO A 127 -5.69 -45.61 -10.39
CA PRO A 127 -5.16 -46.75 -11.15
C PRO A 127 -5.22 -48.04 -10.31
N GLU A 128 -5.47 -49.18 -10.96
CA GLU A 128 -5.77 -50.50 -10.34
C GLU A 128 -4.64 -51.11 -9.47
N GLY A 129 -3.58 -50.37 -9.13
CA GLY A 129 -2.49 -50.77 -8.24
C GLY A 129 -2.48 -50.11 -6.86
N ASP A 130 -3.04 -48.90 -6.72
CA ASP A 130 -3.06 -48.14 -5.46
C ASP A 130 -4.36 -48.42 -4.71
N ARG A 131 -4.34 -49.46 -3.86
CA ARG A 131 -5.50 -49.80 -3.02
C ARG A 131 -5.73 -48.70 -1.98
N CYS A 132 -6.70 -47.82 -2.22
CA CYS A 132 -7.25 -46.96 -1.18
C CYS A 132 -8.07 -47.83 -0.21
N PRO A 133 -7.75 -47.86 1.10
CA PRO A 133 -8.53 -48.58 2.08
C PRO A 133 -9.79 -47.78 2.42
N LEU A 134 -10.78 -47.83 1.52
CA LEU A 134 -12.14 -47.36 1.79
C LEU A 134 -13.06 -48.57 1.82
N SER A 135 -13.50 -48.93 3.02
CA SER A 135 -14.45 -50.02 3.23
C SER A 135 -15.51 -49.59 4.24
N GLU A 136 -16.56 -50.40 4.42
CA GLU A 136 -17.54 -50.19 5.49
C GLU A 136 -16.92 -50.26 6.89
N THR A 137 -15.72 -50.84 7.02
CA THR A 137 -15.01 -51.01 8.30
C THR A 137 -13.86 -50.01 8.49
N GLU A 138 -13.37 -49.39 7.41
CA GLU A 138 -12.24 -48.46 7.44
C GLU A 138 -12.62 -47.16 6.72
N TYR A 139 -13.04 -46.17 7.50
CA TYR A 139 -13.42 -44.85 6.99
C TYR A 139 -13.29 -43.75 8.05
N PHE A 140 -13.16 -42.50 7.60
CA PHE A 140 -13.44 -41.33 8.39
C PHE A 140 -14.67 -40.61 7.82
N THR A 141 -15.50 -40.05 8.71
CA THR A 141 -16.50 -39.06 8.28
C THR A 141 -16.40 -37.79 9.09
N LYS A 142 -16.74 -36.67 8.46
CA LYS A 142 -16.92 -35.37 9.10
C LYS A 142 -18.30 -34.86 8.73
N LEU A 143 -19.21 -34.85 9.70
CA LEU A 143 -20.52 -34.25 9.60
C LEU A 143 -20.44 -32.83 10.18
N THR A 144 -20.76 -31.84 9.36
CA THR A 144 -20.74 -30.44 9.78
C THR A 144 -22.09 -29.81 9.48
N ARG A 145 -22.67 -29.16 10.49
CA ARG A 145 -23.90 -28.39 10.42
C ARG A 145 -23.60 -26.95 10.84
N TYR A 146 -23.96 -26.01 9.98
CA TYR A 146 -24.17 -24.63 10.37
C TYR A 146 -25.63 -24.48 10.79
N PHE A 147 -25.87 -23.74 11.85
CA PHE A 147 -27.20 -23.40 12.32
C PHE A 147 -27.25 -21.90 12.57
N HIS A 148 -28.13 -21.21 11.85
CA HIS A 148 -28.37 -19.80 12.07
C HIS A 148 -29.58 -19.63 12.98
N ARG A 149 -29.44 -18.84 14.04
CA ARG A 149 -30.59 -18.39 14.84
C ARG A 149 -31.17 -17.16 14.17
N ASP A 150 -32.33 -17.32 13.54
CA ASP A 150 -33.12 -16.21 13.02
C ASP A 150 -33.78 -15.44 14.17
N ASP A 151 -33.00 -14.67 14.91
CA ASP A 151 -33.52 -13.66 15.85
C ASP A 151 -33.96 -12.37 15.10
N SER A 152 -33.91 -12.37 13.77
CA SER A 152 -34.14 -11.20 12.90
C SER A 152 -35.57 -11.04 12.37
N LEU A 153 -36.52 -11.86 12.82
CA LEU A 153 -37.94 -11.61 12.59
C LEU A 153 -38.43 -10.49 13.52
N GLN A 154 -38.06 -9.24 13.21
CA GLN A 154 -38.83 -8.09 13.67
C GLN A 154 -40.10 -8.02 12.82
N GLU A 155 -41.20 -8.53 13.36
CA GLU A 155 -42.53 -8.27 12.81
C GLU A 155 -42.76 -6.75 12.81
N LEU A 156 -42.95 -6.15 11.64
CA LEU A 156 -43.42 -4.77 11.56
C LEU A 156 -44.82 -4.69 12.18
N PRO A 157 -45.27 -3.53 12.69
CA PRO A 157 -46.61 -3.35 13.28
C PRO A 157 -47.79 -3.72 12.35
N ASN A 158 -47.51 -3.98 11.07
CA ASN A 158 -48.46 -4.30 10.03
C ASN A 158 -48.56 -5.83 9.75
N GLY A 159 -47.77 -6.65 10.46
CA GLY A 159 -47.70 -8.10 10.24
C GLY A 159 -46.80 -8.54 9.07
N GLU A 160 -46.05 -7.61 8.46
CA GLU A 160 -45.06 -7.94 7.42
C GLU A 160 -43.68 -8.17 8.06
N ALA A 161 -43.05 -9.31 7.75
CA ALA A 161 -41.68 -9.61 8.16
C ALA A 161 -40.70 -8.82 7.26
N PHE A 162 -39.84 -7.99 7.86
CA PHE A 162 -38.81 -7.26 7.14
C PHE A 162 -37.44 -7.92 7.36
N GLU A 163 -36.99 -8.67 6.36
CA GLU A 163 -35.62 -9.19 6.33
C GLU A 163 -34.67 -8.10 5.81
N TYR A 164 -33.72 -7.67 6.63
CA TYR A 164 -32.56 -6.95 6.09
C TYR A 164 -31.84 -7.90 5.12
N PRO A 165 -31.49 -7.47 3.89
CA PRO A 165 -30.58 -8.25 3.06
C PRO A 165 -29.20 -8.25 3.74
N LEU A 166 -29.00 -9.17 4.66
CA LEU A 166 -27.70 -9.49 5.24
C LEU A 166 -26.77 -9.77 4.07
N SER A 167 -25.62 -9.10 4.05
CA SER A 167 -24.53 -9.48 3.17
C SER A 167 -24.24 -10.96 3.41
N GLN A 168 -24.56 -11.80 2.44
CA GLN A 168 -24.28 -13.23 2.51
C GLN A 168 -22.77 -13.41 2.50
N ASP A 169 -22.18 -13.60 3.68
CA ASP A 169 -20.77 -13.87 3.81
C ASP A 169 -20.50 -15.32 3.40
N PHE A 170 -19.82 -15.50 2.26
CA PHE A 170 -19.44 -16.82 1.77
C PHE A 170 -18.07 -17.21 2.32
N ILE A 171 -18.01 -18.36 3.00
CA ILE A 171 -16.77 -18.95 3.50
C ILE A 171 -16.19 -19.88 2.44
N SER A 172 -14.91 -19.70 2.09
CA SER A 172 -14.20 -20.61 1.19
C SER A 172 -13.88 -21.92 1.92
N HIS A 173 -14.38 -23.04 1.40
CA HIS A 173 -14.22 -24.38 1.93
C HIS A 173 -13.49 -25.26 0.91
N MET A 174 -12.43 -25.95 1.33
CA MET A 174 -11.73 -26.92 0.50
C MET A 174 -11.85 -28.30 1.17
N PRO A 175 -12.62 -29.23 0.61
CA PRO A 175 -12.83 -30.52 1.26
C PRO A 175 -11.59 -31.38 1.13
N VAL A 176 -11.15 -32.00 2.23
CA VAL A 176 -9.95 -32.86 2.25
C VAL A 176 -10.26 -34.31 1.89
N GLY A 177 -11.49 -34.80 2.11
CA GLY A 177 -11.87 -36.19 1.88
C GLY A 177 -11.89 -36.62 0.41
N ILE A 178 -12.46 -37.81 0.14
CA ILE A 178 -12.70 -38.26 -1.24
C ILE A 178 -13.86 -37.46 -1.83
N ILE A 179 -14.96 -37.39 -1.10
CA ILE A 179 -16.19 -36.73 -1.52
C ILE A 179 -16.85 -36.03 -0.35
N THR A 180 -17.51 -34.91 -0.64
CA THR A 180 -18.39 -34.20 0.28
C THR A 180 -19.78 -34.12 -0.33
N VAL A 181 -20.76 -34.55 0.44
CA VAL A 181 -22.17 -34.61 0.06
C VAL A 181 -22.93 -33.51 0.77
N PHE A 182 -23.67 -32.71 0.00
CA PHE A 182 -24.64 -31.76 0.53
C PHE A 182 -26.05 -32.28 0.23
N PRO A 183 -26.94 -32.37 1.23
CA PRO A 183 -28.30 -32.85 1.03
C PRO A 183 -29.14 -31.90 0.17
N LYS A 184 -28.79 -30.61 0.13
CA LYS A 184 -29.49 -29.57 -0.63
C LYS A 184 -28.51 -28.66 -1.37
N ALA A 185 -28.60 -28.58 -2.69
CA ALA A 185 -27.70 -27.78 -3.53
C ALA A 185 -28.17 -26.31 -3.65
N THR A 186 -28.31 -25.61 -2.52
CA THR A 186 -28.69 -24.19 -2.47
C THR A 186 -27.65 -23.34 -1.76
N ASN A 187 -27.40 -22.13 -2.26
CA ASN A 187 -26.48 -21.15 -1.65
C ASN A 187 -25.03 -21.66 -1.52
N ILE A 188 -24.61 -22.50 -2.48
CA ILE A 188 -23.23 -22.96 -2.63
C ILE A 188 -22.68 -22.34 -3.90
N LYS A 189 -21.45 -21.85 -3.89
CA LYS A 189 -20.74 -21.40 -5.08
C LYS A 189 -19.58 -22.33 -5.38
N CYS A 190 -19.44 -22.74 -6.63
CA CYS A 190 -18.30 -23.51 -7.11
C CYS A 190 -17.52 -22.71 -8.17
N LYS A 191 -16.31 -23.15 -8.47
CA LYS A 191 -15.57 -22.67 -9.63
C LYS A 191 -15.79 -23.62 -10.81
N PRO A 192 -16.05 -23.11 -12.03
CA PRO A 192 -16.08 -23.97 -13.19
C PRO A 192 -14.68 -24.52 -13.45
N SER A 193 -14.61 -25.74 -13.97
CA SER A 193 -13.35 -26.44 -14.30
C SER A 193 -12.69 -25.91 -15.59
N THR A 194 -13.16 -24.79 -16.14
CA THR A 194 -12.59 -24.19 -17.35
C THR A 194 -11.23 -23.55 -17.07
N VAL A 195 -10.24 -23.92 -17.89
CA VAL A 195 -8.82 -23.55 -17.76
C VAL A 195 -8.55 -22.05 -18.01
N SER A 196 -9.53 -21.29 -18.52
CA SER A 196 -9.35 -19.87 -18.85
C SER A 196 -9.28 -19.01 -17.57
N SER A 197 -8.28 -18.12 -17.48
CA SER A 197 -8.13 -17.19 -16.35
C SER A 197 -9.28 -16.20 -16.21
N ASP A 198 -10.05 -16.01 -17.30
CA ASP A 198 -11.16 -15.07 -17.40
C ASP A 198 -12.50 -15.68 -16.93
N ASP A 199 -12.65 -17.02 -16.96
CA ASP A 199 -13.85 -17.73 -16.46
C ASP A 199 -13.69 -18.23 -15.00
N ASN A 200 -12.64 -17.80 -14.29
CA ASN A 200 -12.40 -18.09 -12.86
C ASN A 200 -13.38 -17.32 -11.92
N VAL A 201 -14.64 -17.24 -12.31
CA VAL A 201 -15.72 -16.57 -11.61
C VAL A 201 -16.49 -17.61 -10.80
N TRP A 202 -16.87 -17.26 -9.57
CA TRP A 202 -17.70 -18.10 -8.72
C TRP A 202 -19.12 -18.23 -9.31
N ILE A 203 -19.58 -19.46 -9.54
CA ILE A 203 -20.93 -19.77 -10.03
C ILE A 203 -21.79 -20.21 -8.85
N SER A 204 -22.93 -19.54 -8.64
CA SER A 204 -23.91 -19.94 -7.63
C SER A 204 -24.76 -21.13 -8.10
N ILE A 205 -24.83 -22.16 -7.26
CA ILE A 205 -25.65 -23.36 -7.42
C ILE A 205 -26.91 -23.20 -6.59
N ASN A 206 -28.05 -23.11 -7.27
CA ASN A 206 -29.38 -23.03 -6.66
C ASN A 206 -30.31 -24.05 -7.32
N GLN A 207 -30.15 -25.32 -6.94
CA GLN A 207 -31.04 -26.41 -7.36
C GLN A 207 -31.52 -27.14 -6.11
N PRO A 208 -32.68 -26.76 -5.54
CA PRO A 208 -33.18 -27.33 -4.28
C PRO A 208 -33.49 -28.82 -4.39
N ASP A 209 -33.94 -29.29 -5.56
CA ASP A 209 -34.37 -30.67 -5.79
C ASP A 209 -33.19 -31.65 -6.04
N CYS A 210 -31.95 -31.24 -5.77
CA CYS A 210 -30.76 -32.01 -6.08
C CYS A 210 -29.80 -32.05 -4.88
N LEU A 211 -29.14 -33.20 -4.68
CA LEU A 211 -27.99 -33.30 -3.80
C LEU A 211 -26.75 -32.82 -4.56
N LEU A 212 -25.84 -32.13 -3.86
CA LEU A 212 -24.55 -31.73 -4.42
C LEU A 212 -23.48 -32.73 -3.98
N LEU A 213 -22.73 -33.24 -4.95
CA LEU A 213 -21.56 -34.06 -4.73
C LEU A 213 -20.33 -33.31 -5.24
N HIS A 214 -19.33 -33.19 -4.39
CA HIS A 214 -18.10 -32.49 -4.72
C HIS A 214 -16.88 -33.27 -4.20
N THR A 215 -15.87 -33.42 -5.04
CA THR A 215 -14.67 -34.19 -4.72
C THR A 215 -13.70 -33.40 -3.87
N GLY A 216 -12.96 -34.07 -2.98
CA GLY A 216 -11.96 -33.42 -2.14
C GLY A 216 -10.52 -33.61 -2.61
N SER A 217 -9.59 -32.98 -1.90
CA SER A 217 -8.17 -32.92 -2.26
C SER A 217 -7.50 -34.29 -2.24
N PHE A 218 -7.92 -35.19 -1.35
CA PHE A 218 -7.36 -36.54 -1.28
C PHE A 218 -7.59 -37.32 -2.58
N LEU A 219 -8.77 -37.21 -3.20
CA LEU A 219 -9.04 -37.88 -4.47
C LEU A 219 -8.17 -37.31 -5.61
N ALA A 220 -7.98 -35.99 -5.63
CA ALA A 220 -7.12 -35.33 -6.62
C ALA A 220 -5.66 -35.77 -6.48
N GLU A 221 -5.14 -35.88 -5.26
CA GLU A 221 -3.78 -36.36 -4.99
C GLU A 221 -3.60 -37.83 -5.39
N MET A 222 -4.55 -38.71 -5.02
CA MET A 222 -4.53 -40.13 -5.39
C MET A 222 -4.68 -40.37 -6.91
N SER A 223 -5.28 -39.43 -7.63
CA SER A 223 -5.46 -39.54 -9.09
C SER A 223 -4.18 -39.33 -9.91
N ASN A 224 -3.08 -38.92 -9.28
CA ASN A 224 -1.82 -38.56 -9.97
C ASN A 224 -2.01 -37.55 -11.12
N GLY A 225 -2.93 -36.59 -10.95
CA GLY A 225 -3.18 -35.50 -11.90
C GLY A 225 -4.21 -35.80 -12.99
N ILE A 226 -4.90 -36.96 -12.95
CA ILE A 226 -6.05 -37.24 -13.82
C ILE A 226 -7.26 -36.39 -13.40
N HIS A 227 -7.39 -36.13 -12.11
CA HIS A 227 -8.47 -35.36 -11.53
C HIS A 227 -7.94 -34.16 -10.74
N THR A 228 -8.68 -33.06 -10.75
CA THR A 228 -8.38 -31.86 -9.96
C THR A 228 -9.65 -31.42 -9.24
N THR A 229 -9.50 -30.91 -8.02
CA THR A 229 -10.60 -30.34 -7.23
C THR A 229 -10.41 -28.83 -7.07
N SER A 230 -11.52 -28.11 -6.92
CA SER A 230 -11.57 -26.67 -6.69
C SER A 230 -12.19 -26.33 -5.33
N PRO A 231 -11.91 -25.15 -4.75
CA PRO A 231 -12.56 -24.73 -3.53
C PRO A 231 -14.04 -24.40 -3.76
N LEU A 232 -14.89 -24.70 -2.78
CA LEU A 232 -16.28 -24.27 -2.69
C LEU A 232 -16.42 -22.99 -1.86
N GLN A 233 -17.53 -22.30 -2.03
CA GLN A 233 -17.95 -21.18 -1.19
C GLN A 233 -19.32 -21.50 -0.60
N ILE A 234 -19.40 -21.54 0.73
CA ILE A 234 -20.60 -21.93 1.47
C ILE A 234 -21.17 -20.70 2.18
N CYS A 235 -22.48 -20.50 2.12
CA CYS A 235 -23.17 -19.51 2.95
C CYS A 235 -23.61 -20.16 4.27
N PRO A 236 -23.00 -19.79 5.42
CA PRO A 236 -23.31 -20.40 6.71
C PRO A 236 -24.67 -19.94 7.29
N GLN A 237 -25.23 -18.83 6.80
CA GLN A 237 -26.49 -18.25 7.28
C GLN A 237 -27.73 -19.09 6.93
N ASN A 238 -27.64 -20.05 6.00
CA ASN A 238 -28.77 -20.84 5.52
C ASN A 238 -28.79 -22.27 6.10
N SER A 239 -28.39 -22.41 7.37
CA SER A 239 -28.34 -23.66 8.13
C SER A 239 -27.83 -24.88 7.33
N LEU A 240 -26.64 -24.73 6.71
CA LEU A 240 -26.13 -25.73 5.78
C LEU A 240 -25.53 -26.95 6.48
N VAL A 241 -25.90 -28.16 6.02
CA VAL A 241 -25.34 -29.44 6.46
C VAL A 241 -24.50 -30.05 5.35
N HIS A 242 -23.35 -30.62 5.68
CA HIS A 242 -22.56 -31.43 4.74
C HIS A 242 -21.86 -32.59 5.43
N LEU A 243 -21.67 -33.67 4.66
CA LEU A 243 -20.94 -34.86 5.09
C LEU A 243 -19.73 -35.08 4.19
N THR A 244 -18.53 -34.96 4.75
CA THR A 244 -17.28 -35.36 4.07
C THR A 244 -16.92 -36.78 4.45
N ILE A 245 -16.54 -37.59 3.46
CA ILE A 245 -16.14 -38.98 3.62
C ILE A 245 -14.73 -39.17 3.08
N GLY A 246 -13.92 -39.94 3.80
CA GLY A 246 -12.61 -40.39 3.34
C GLY A 246 -12.22 -41.74 3.96
N PRO A 247 -11.03 -42.26 3.60
CA PRO A 247 -10.49 -43.48 4.22
C PRO A 247 -10.06 -43.20 5.66
N SER A 248 -9.48 -44.14 6.40
CA SER A 248 -9.10 -43.84 7.79
C SER A 248 -8.04 -42.74 7.92
N LEU A 249 -8.06 -41.97 9.02
CA LEU A 249 -7.19 -40.79 9.19
C LEU A 249 -5.68 -41.08 9.22
N ASN A 250 -5.30 -42.33 9.49
CA ASN A 250 -3.92 -42.79 9.47
C ASN A 250 -3.36 -43.04 8.07
N THR A 251 -4.22 -43.05 7.05
CA THR A 251 -3.77 -43.26 5.67
C THR A 251 -2.75 -42.19 5.26
N ILE A 252 -1.67 -42.68 4.67
CA ILE A 252 -0.58 -41.84 4.17
C ILE A 252 -0.92 -41.48 2.74
N ILE A 253 -1.04 -40.19 2.46
CA ILE A 253 -1.44 -39.71 1.13
C ILE A 253 -0.25 -39.75 0.16
N ASN A 254 0.90 -39.26 0.62
CA ASN A 254 2.18 -39.27 -0.10
C ASN A 254 3.33 -39.29 0.91
N SER A 255 4.48 -39.88 0.53
CA SER A 255 5.69 -39.90 1.40
C SER A 255 6.21 -38.50 1.79
N LYS A 256 5.74 -37.44 1.12
CA LYS A 256 6.15 -36.03 1.36
C LYS A 256 5.12 -35.18 2.11
N GLU A 257 3.82 -35.46 1.99
CA GLU A 257 2.75 -34.57 2.49
C GLU A 257 2.23 -34.94 3.88
N GLY A 258 2.46 -36.18 4.32
CA GLY A 258 2.11 -36.68 5.64
C GLY A 258 0.79 -37.45 5.65
N SER A 259 0.22 -37.64 6.84
CA SER A 259 -1.05 -38.35 7.03
C SER A 259 -2.27 -37.48 6.70
N LEU A 260 -3.38 -38.13 6.37
CA LEU A 260 -4.69 -37.50 6.15
C LEU A 260 -5.17 -36.69 7.36
N ALA A 261 -4.84 -37.12 8.58
CA ALA A 261 -5.10 -36.35 9.79
C ALA A 261 -4.46 -34.95 9.77
N LYS A 262 -3.25 -34.83 9.20
CA LYS A 262 -2.52 -33.56 9.15
C LYS A 262 -3.14 -32.59 8.14
N THR A 263 -3.57 -33.09 6.99
CA THR A 263 -4.27 -32.26 5.98
C THR A 263 -5.65 -31.85 6.48
N LEU A 264 -6.38 -32.75 7.17
CA LEU A 264 -7.64 -32.43 7.83
C LEU A 264 -7.45 -31.36 8.92
N LEU A 265 -6.43 -31.50 9.77
CA LEU A 265 -6.11 -30.50 10.79
C LEU A 265 -5.79 -29.15 10.13
N GLN A 266 -4.97 -29.15 9.07
CA GLN A 266 -4.67 -27.91 8.35
C GLN A 266 -5.95 -27.24 7.82
N GLN A 267 -6.87 -28.00 7.22
CA GLN A 267 -8.17 -27.48 6.78
C GLN A 267 -8.96 -26.85 7.94
N GLN A 268 -9.09 -27.55 9.06
CA GLN A 268 -9.84 -27.05 10.23
C GLN A 268 -9.23 -25.78 10.83
N LEU A 269 -7.89 -25.67 10.85
CA LEU A 269 -7.21 -24.46 11.30
C LEU A 269 -7.42 -23.27 10.36
N GLU A 270 -7.62 -23.51 9.06
CA GLU A 270 -7.91 -22.47 8.08
C GLU A 270 -9.37 -22.00 8.13
N GLU A 271 -10.31 -22.92 8.31
CA GLU A 271 -11.75 -22.64 8.41
C GLU A 271 -12.10 -21.91 9.71
N PHE A 272 -11.49 -22.32 10.82
CA PHE A 272 -11.86 -21.84 12.15
C PHE A 272 -10.65 -21.23 12.90
N PRO A 273 -10.20 -20.02 12.51
CA PRO A 273 -9.01 -19.40 13.08
C PRO A 273 -9.14 -19.06 14.57
N GLN A 274 -10.35 -18.82 15.08
CA GLN A 274 -10.61 -18.53 16.49
C GLN A 274 -10.36 -19.77 17.37
N LEU A 275 -10.89 -20.92 16.93
CA LEU A 275 -10.69 -22.21 17.60
C LEU A 275 -9.24 -22.68 17.48
N ALA A 276 -8.62 -22.44 16.33
CA ALA A 276 -7.20 -22.70 16.09
C ALA A 276 -6.30 -21.99 17.12
N LEU A 277 -6.56 -20.72 17.44
CA LEU A 277 -5.80 -19.97 18.44
C LEU A 277 -5.99 -20.52 19.86
N LYS A 278 -7.14 -21.10 20.17
CA LYS A 278 -7.47 -21.63 21.50
C LYS A 278 -6.78 -22.98 21.76
N PHE A 279 -6.83 -23.89 20.79
CA PHE A 279 -6.37 -25.28 20.99
C PHE A 279 -4.99 -25.56 20.38
N TYR A 280 -4.66 -24.94 19.24
CA TYR A 280 -3.43 -25.20 18.46
C TYR A 280 -2.74 -23.89 18.04
N PRO A 281 -2.32 -23.05 18.99
CA PRO A 281 -1.74 -21.74 18.68
C PRO A 281 -0.45 -21.85 17.86
N ARG A 282 0.33 -22.93 18.05
CA ARG A 282 1.60 -23.14 17.35
C ARG A 282 1.34 -23.49 15.88
N GLU A 283 0.52 -24.49 15.62
CA GLU A 283 0.19 -24.96 14.27
C GLU A 283 -0.52 -23.86 13.48
N ALA A 284 -1.42 -23.12 14.12
CA ALA A 284 -2.08 -21.96 13.53
C ALA A 284 -1.08 -20.86 13.15
N ALA A 285 -0.12 -20.55 14.02
CA ALA A 285 0.94 -19.59 13.73
C ALA A 285 1.84 -20.06 12.57
N GLN A 286 2.22 -21.33 12.55
CA GLN A 286 3.02 -21.91 11.47
C GLN A 286 2.30 -21.87 10.12
N LEU A 287 0.99 -22.13 10.12
CA LEU A 287 0.16 -22.07 8.92
C LEU A 287 0.04 -20.61 8.42
N LYS A 288 -0.24 -19.66 9.32
CA LYS A 288 -0.24 -18.22 8.99
C LYS A 288 1.11 -17.78 8.42
N LEU A 289 2.22 -18.25 9.00
CA LEU A 289 3.57 -17.95 8.55
C LEU A 289 3.85 -18.52 7.15
N ARG A 290 3.46 -19.77 6.87
CA ARG A 290 3.56 -20.37 5.54
C ARG A 290 2.79 -19.57 4.48
N LYS A 291 1.55 -19.19 4.79
CA LYS A 291 0.72 -18.33 3.93
C LYS A 291 1.37 -16.97 3.70
N ALA A 292 1.93 -16.34 4.73
CA ALA A 292 2.64 -15.07 4.62
C ALA A 292 3.88 -15.20 3.72
N ILE A 293 4.68 -16.25 3.87
CA ILE A 293 5.88 -16.49 3.05
C ILE A 293 5.51 -16.77 1.59
N GLN A 294 4.48 -17.57 1.33
CA GLN A 294 3.98 -17.78 -0.04
C GLN A 294 3.50 -16.46 -0.67
N PHE A 295 2.84 -15.61 0.12
CA PHE A 295 2.47 -14.27 -0.30
C PHE A 295 3.69 -13.40 -0.62
N TYR A 296 4.74 -13.40 0.21
CA TYR A 296 5.97 -12.63 -0.05
C TYR A 296 6.74 -13.17 -1.27
N LYS A 297 6.75 -14.49 -1.52
CA LYS A 297 7.30 -15.08 -2.75
C LYS A 297 6.54 -14.59 -4.00
N ALA A 298 5.21 -14.55 -3.95
CA ALA A 298 4.39 -14.02 -5.03
C ALA A 298 4.58 -12.49 -5.22
N LEU A 299 4.65 -11.75 -4.11
CA LEU A 299 4.93 -10.32 -4.11
C LEU A 299 6.31 -10.02 -4.71
N PHE A 300 7.33 -10.83 -4.40
CA PHE A 300 8.66 -10.68 -4.98
C PHE A 300 8.64 -10.92 -6.50
N SER A 301 7.95 -11.97 -6.95
CA SER A 301 7.82 -12.26 -8.38
C SER A 301 7.16 -11.11 -9.16
N THR A 302 6.09 -10.52 -8.60
CA THR A 302 5.40 -9.37 -9.19
C THR A 302 6.23 -8.09 -9.09
N CYS A 303 6.90 -7.82 -7.97
CA CYS A 303 7.86 -6.73 -7.82
C CYS A 303 8.95 -6.76 -8.89
N GLU A 304 9.56 -7.92 -9.15
CA GLU A 304 10.57 -8.07 -10.20
C GLU A 304 9.98 -7.79 -11.60
N THR A 305 8.73 -8.16 -11.87
CA THR A 305 8.08 -7.80 -13.15
C THR A 305 7.82 -6.31 -13.27
N VAL A 306 7.29 -5.67 -12.21
CA VAL A 306 6.96 -4.24 -12.25
C VAL A 306 8.23 -3.40 -12.31
N LEU A 307 9.24 -3.72 -11.50
CA LEU A 307 10.53 -3.02 -11.50
C LEU A 307 11.27 -3.22 -12.82
N SER A 308 11.23 -4.42 -13.42
CA SER A 308 11.87 -4.63 -14.73
C SER A 308 11.17 -3.85 -15.84
N LEU A 309 9.83 -3.84 -15.90
CA LEU A 309 9.07 -2.97 -16.81
C LEU A 309 9.41 -1.50 -16.59
N TYR A 310 9.50 -1.05 -15.34
CA TYR A 310 9.82 0.33 -15.01
C TYR A 310 11.23 0.71 -15.45
N VAL A 311 12.23 -0.12 -15.17
CA VAL A 311 13.63 0.10 -15.58
C VAL A 311 13.77 0.06 -17.11
N MET A 312 13.04 -0.81 -17.80
CA MET A 312 13.03 -0.84 -19.27
C MET A 312 12.38 0.43 -19.86
N SER A 313 11.33 0.95 -19.21
CA SER A 313 10.61 2.13 -19.69
C SER A 313 11.37 3.45 -19.51
N ARG A 314 12.38 3.50 -18.63
CA ARG A 314 13.12 4.74 -18.30
C ARG A 314 14.61 4.61 -18.60
N SER A 315 15.12 5.54 -19.41
CA SER A 315 16.53 5.58 -19.82
C SER A 315 17.49 6.03 -18.71
N LEU A 316 17.02 6.80 -17.73
CA LEU A 316 17.80 7.15 -16.54
C LEU A 316 17.66 6.03 -15.49
N ARG A 317 18.79 5.48 -15.04
CA ARG A 317 18.91 4.56 -13.89
C ARG A 317 18.59 5.25 -12.56
N ALA A 318 17.48 5.97 -12.50
CA ALA A 318 16.98 6.63 -11.31
C ALA A 318 16.29 5.59 -10.41
N SER A 319 16.50 5.71 -9.10
CA SER A 319 15.75 4.94 -8.12
C SER A 319 14.27 5.31 -8.17
N VAL A 320 13.40 4.33 -7.93
CA VAL A 320 11.96 4.48 -8.09
C VAL A 320 11.32 4.77 -6.75
N GLU A 321 10.51 5.81 -6.65
CA GLU A 321 9.75 6.08 -5.42
C GLU A 321 8.73 4.96 -5.17
N LEU A 322 8.78 4.37 -3.98
CA LEU A 322 7.99 3.19 -3.62
C LEU A 322 6.48 3.45 -3.77
N HIS A 323 6.03 4.65 -3.40
CA HIS A 323 4.61 5.01 -3.47
C HIS A 323 4.04 4.93 -4.91
N SER A 324 4.88 5.12 -5.93
CA SER A 324 4.47 5.00 -7.34
C SER A 324 4.29 3.55 -7.79
N LEU A 325 5.00 2.61 -7.15
CA LEU A 325 4.94 1.18 -7.45
C LEU A 325 3.78 0.49 -6.74
N LEU A 326 3.42 0.93 -5.52
CA LEU A 326 2.41 0.29 -4.69
C LEU A 326 1.04 0.11 -5.37
N PRO A 327 0.50 1.07 -6.14
CA PRO A 327 -0.76 0.88 -6.86
C PRO A 327 -0.68 -0.22 -7.92
N GLN A 328 0.41 -0.23 -8.69
CA GLN A 328 0.62 -1.24 -9.74
C GLN A 328 0.79 -2.64 -9.14
N LEU A 329 1.56 -2.75 -8.04
CA LEU A 329 1.69 -4.00 -7.29
C LEU A 329 0.35 -4.46 -6.70
N SER A 330 -0.44 -3.53 -6.15
CA SER A 330 -1.75 -3.84 -5.58
C SER A 330 -2.74 -4.34 -6.65
N ASN A 331 -2.70 -3.75 -7.84
CA ASN A 331 -3.53 -4.18 -8.97
C ASN A 331 -3.13 -5.57 -9.48
N MET A 332 -1.83 -5.84 -9.63
CA MET A 332 -1.35 -7.15 -10.08
C MET A 332 -1.62 -8.26 -9.06
N MET A 333 -1.52 -7.94 -7.76
CA MET A 333 -1.79 -8.90 -6.68
C MET A 333 -3.26 -9.00 -6.29
N LYS A 334 -4.15 -8.13 -6.83
CA LYS A 334 -5.56 -7.98 -6.44
C LYS A 334 -5.76 -7.85 -4.91
N ARG A 335 -4.77 -7.27 -4.22
CA ARG A 335 -4.74 -7.09 -2.75
C ARG A 335 -4.02 -5.80 -2.42
N LYS A 336 -4.42 -5.14 -1.33
CA LYS A 336 -3.77 -3.90 -0.87
C LYS A 336 -2.34 -4.20 -0.40
N ILE A 337 -1.34 -3.70 -1.14
CA ILE A 337 0.07 -3.79 -0.75
C ILE A 337 0.45 -2.49 -0.05
N THR A 338 0.95 -2.60 1.18
CA THR A 338 1.48 -1.46 1.94
C THR A 338 2.99 -1.40 1.84
N GLN A 339 3.57 -0.26 2.20
CA GLN A 339 5.01 -0.12 2.36
C GLN A 339 5.57 -1.13 3.37
N ASP A 340 4.84 -1.44 4.43
CA ASP A 340 5.23 -2.46 5.42
C ASP A 340 5.36 -3.85 4.78
N SER A 341 4.41 -4.26 3.93
CA SER A 341 4.50 -5.53 3.19
C SER A 341 5.76 -5.61 2.31
N PHE A 342 6.17 -4.50 1.69
CA PHE A 342 7.40 -4.43 0.90
C PHE A 342 8.65 -4.56 1.79
N LEU A 343 8.67 -3.91 2.95
CA LEU A 343 9.78 -4.01 3.90
C LEU A 343 9.90 -5.41 4.52
N LYS A 344 8.79 -6.08 4.80
CA LYS A 344 8.76 -7.47 5.26
C LYS A 344 9.32 -8.43 4.20
N MET A 345 8.90 -8.26 2.94
CA MET A 345 9.46 -8.99 1.81
C MET A 345 10.99 -8.78 1.70
N SER A 346 11.47 -7.55 1.87
CA SER A 346 12.90 -7.23 1.87
C SER A 346 13.66 -7.78 3.08
N SER A 347 12.98 -8.12 4.19
CA SER A 347 13.63 -8.70 5.37
C SER A 347 14.07 -10.13 5.15
N LEU A 348 13.37 -10.88 4.30
CA LEU A 348 13.72 -12.27 3.97
C LEU A 348 15.04 -12.34 3.20
N TRP A 349 15.37 -11.31 2.42
CA TRP A 349 16.65 -11.21 1.73
C TRP A 349 17.22 -9.79 1.85
N PRO A 350 18.06 -9.53 2.88
CA PRO A 350 18.77 -8.27 2.98
C PRO A 350 19.77 -8.16 1.82
N GLY A 351 19.59 -7.15 0.97
CA GLY A 351 20.37 -6.97 -0.27
C GLY A 351 19.62 -7.32 -1.56
N CYS A 352 18.36 -7.73 -1.45
CA CYS A 352 17.50 -7.94 -2.62
C CYS A 352 17.30 -6.65 -3.44
N TYR A 353 17.03 -5.53 -2.73
CA TYR A 353 16.86 -4.20 -3.28
C TYR A 353 17.73 -3.19 -2.52
N THR A 354 18.16 -2.13 -3.21
CA THR A 354 18.75 -0.96 -2.53
C THR A 354 17.61 0.00 -2.20
N ILE A 355 17.29 0.08 -0.91
CA ILE A 355 16.23 0.94 -0.37
C ILE A 355 16.89 2.17 0.25
N GLU A 356 16.66 3.35 -0.33
CA GLU A 356 17.24 4.62 0.11
C GLU A 356 16.16 5.68 0.29
N SER A 357 16.30 6.56 1.28
CA SER A 357 15.39 7.72 1.42
C SER A 357 15.87 8.88 0.54
N ASN A 358 14.99 9.36 -0.33
CA ASN A 358 15.23 10.55 -1.16
C ASN A 358 15.33 11.80 -0.27
N SER A 359 15.81 12.91 -0.86
CA SER A 359 15.85 14.25 -0.26
C SER A 359 14.50 14.73 0.30
N ARG A 360 13.38 14.23 -0.25
CA ARG A 360 12.00 14.50 0.21
C ARG A 360 11.55 13.61 1.37
N GLY A 361 12.36 12.66 1.82
CA GLY A 361 12.02 11.69 2.87
C GLY A 361 11.26 10.46 2.39
N GLU A 362 11.02 10.34 1.08
CA GLU A 362 10.34 9.19 0.50
C GLU A 362 11.29 8.01 0.26
N LEU A 363 10.79 6.78 0.40
CA LEU A 363 11.57 5.59 0.10
C LEU A 363 11.67 5.38 -1.41
N THR A 364 12.90 5.24 -1.88
CA THR A 364 13.21 4.86 -3.25
C THR A 364 13.80 3.45 -3.27
N VAL A 365 13.40 2.68 -4.27
CA VAL A 365 13.80 1.30 -4.51
C VAL A 365 14.57 1.28 -5.81
N ALA A 366 15.76 0.68 -5.79
CA ALA A 366 16.51 0.37 -6.99
C ALA A 366 16.97 -1.08 -6.99
N MET A 367 17.17 -1.61 -8.20
CA MET A 367 17.84 -2.89 -8.38
C MET A 367 19.30 -2.74 -7.92
N PRO A 368 19.83 -3.71 -7.16
CA PRO A 368 21.23 -3.66 -6.73
C PRO A 368 22.14 -3.62 -7.95
N LYS A 369 23.20 -2.80 -7.88
CA LYS A 369 24.24 -2.76 -8.92
C LYS A 369 24.88 -4.14 -8.99
N GLN A 370 24.70 -4.83 -10.12
CA GLN A 370 25.13 -6.21 -10.28
C GLN A 370 26.66 -6.29 -10.32
N ASN A 371 27.23 -7.16 -9.48
CA ASN A 371 28.61 -7.59 -9.65
C ASN A 371 28.65 -8.62 -10.81
N PRO A 372 29.57 -8.51 -11.78
CA PRO A 372 29.62 -9.41 -12.93
C PRO A 372 29.79 -10.89 -12.52
N LEU A 373 30.51 -11.14 -11.42
CA LEU A 373 30.64 -12.48 -10.84
C LEU A 373 29.30 -13.05 -10.35
N SER A 374 28.42 -12.20 -9.79
CA SER A 374 27.09 -12.61 -9.31
C SER A 374 26.09 -12.88 -10.43
N MET A 375 26.29 -12.36 -11.65
CA MET A 375 25.49 -12.79 -12.81
C MET A 375 25.89 -14.17 -13.34
N LEU A 376 27.15 -14.58 -13.13
CA LEU A 376 27.69 -15.84 -13.62
C LEU A 376 27.47 -17.00 -12.64
N THR A 377 27.44 -16.72 -11.33
CA THR A 377 27.31 -17.74 -10.28
C THR A 377 25.89 -17.92 -9.75
N ASN A 378 25.00 -16.97 -9.98
CA ASN A 378 23.68 -16.97 -9.35
C ASN A 378 22.62 -17.59 -10.24
N LYS A 379 21.85 -18.52 -9.68
CA LYS A 379 20.57 -18.96 -10.26
C LYS A 379 19.64 -17.73 -10.35
N SER A 380 18.54 -17.85 -11.12
CA SER A 380 17.50 -16.81 -11.21
C SER A 380 17.20 -16.20 -9.83
N ARG A 381 17.18 -14.86 -9.69
CA ARG A 381 16.90 -14.14 -8.43
C ARG A 381 15.63 -14.63 -7.72
N ARG A 382 14.63 -15.08 -8.50
CA ARG A 382 13.39 -15.68 -7.99
C ARG A 382 13.63 -16.97 -7.21
N LEU A 383 14.55 -17.79 -7.71
CA LEU A 383 14.92 -19.05 -7.08
C LEU A 383 15.76 -18.79 -5.82
N GLU A 384 16.73 -17.88 -5.87
CA GLU A 384 17.51 -17.51 -4.67
C GLU A 384 16.61 -16.94 -3.55
N TYR A 385 15.63 -16.09 -3.92
CA TYR A 385 14.66 -15.60 -2.95
C TYR A 385 13.80 -16.72 -2.37
N ALA A 386 13.36 -17.69 -3.19
CA ALA A 386 12.62 -18.84 -2.71
C ALA A 386 13.46 -19.69 -1.72
N GLU A 387 14.71 -19.99 -2.06
CA GLU A 387 15.65 -20.73 -1.21
C GLU A 387 15.87 -20.01 0.14
N LYS A 388 16.11 -18.69 0.14
CA LYS A 388 16.29 -17.91 1.37
C LYS A 388 15.01 -17.79 2.20
N ALA A 389 13.87 -17.64 1.55
CA ALA A 389 12.57 -17.62 2.23
C ALA A 389 12.26 -18.97 2.88
N ASP A 390 12.62 -20.09 2.23
CA ASP A 390 12.45 -21.43 2.78
C ASP A 390 13.44 -21.72 3.93
N ALA A 391 14.69 -21.26 3.82
CA ALA A 391 15.66 -21.35 4.91
C ALA A 391 15.20 -20.54 6.13
N TRP A 392 14.67 -19.34 5.91
CA TRP A 392 14.10 -18.51 6.98
C TRP A 392 12.87 -19.17 7.62
N LEU A 393 12.02 -19.82 6.81
CA LEU A 393 10.88 -20.60 7.28
C LEU A 393 11.34 -21.74 8.19
N GLN A 394 12.32 -22.53 7.75
CA GLN A 394 12.86 -23.65 8.52
C GLN A 394 13.45 -23.19 9.87
N HIS A 395 14.29 -22.15 9.85
CA HIS A 395 14.84 -21.57 11.07
C HIS A 395 13.75 -21.05 12.02
N SER A 396 12.69 -20.45 11.48
CA SER A 396 11.56 -19.96 12.29
C SER A 396 10.72 -21.09 12.87
N LEU A 397 10.58 -22.23 12.18
CA LEU A 397 9.89 -23.42 12.69
C LEU A 397 10.67 -24.11 13.82
N GLU A 398 12.00 -24.08 13.75
CA GLU A 398 12.91 -24.61 14.77
C GLU A 398 12.97 -23.70 16.01
N SER A 399 12.79 -22.39 15.83
CA SER A 399 12.75 -21.43 16.92
C SER A 399 11.52 -21.63 17.82
N GLN A 400 11.70 -21.48 19.14
CA GLN A 400 10.65 -21.70 20.15
C GLN A 400 9.67 -20.53 20.27
N THR A 401 9.94 -19.40 19.61
CA THR A 401 9.11 -18.18 19.63
C THR A 401 8.02 -18.23 18.57
N LEU A 402 6.77 -17.94 18.96
CA LEU A 402 5.62 -17.88 18.05
C LEU A 402 5.69 -16.62 17.18
N ILE A 403 6.33 -16.71 16.02
CA ILE A 403 6.34 -15.66 15.00
C ILE A 403 5.17 -15.90 14.04
N THR A 404 4.24 -14.96 13.97
CA THR A 404 3.04 -15.05 13.12
C THR A 404 3.21 -14.36 11.76
N ASP A 405 4.15 -13.42 11.64
CA ASP A 405 4.47 -12.70 10.40
C ASP A 405 5.95 -12.31 10.37
N VAL A 406 6.47 -12.05 9.17
CA VAL A 406 7.85 -11.64 8.96
C VAL A 406 8.05 -10.23 9.53
N PRO A 407 9.12 -9.97 10.31
CA PRO A 407 9.40 -8.63 10.82
C PRO A 407 9.77 -7.70 9.66
N ALA A 408 9.31 -6.44 9.72
CA ALA A 408 9.68 -5.45 8.73
C ALA A 408 11.12 -4.97 8.92
N VAL A 409 11.84 -4.72 7.82
CA VAL A 409 13.17 -4.10 7.87
C VAL A 409 13.05 -2.73 8.53
N LYS A 410 13.70 -2.55 9.69
CA LYS A 410 13.87 -1.25 10.32
C LYS A 410 14.85 -0.43 9.49
N LEU A 411 14.35 0.44 8.63
CA LEU A 411 15.16 1.45 7.99
C LEU A 411 15.61 2.44 9.08
N SER A 412 16.93 2.58 9.23
CA SER A 412 17.51 3.50 10.21
C SER A 412 16.97 4.90 9.95
N LYS A 413 16.15 5.40 10.88
CA LYS A 413 15.75 6.81 10.90
C LYS A 413 17.04 7.62 10.96
N ARG A 414 17.18 8.64 10.10
CA ARG A 414 18.24 9.65 10.26
C ARG A 414 18.21 10.10 11.72
N ARG A 415 19.34 9.94 12.43
CA ARG A 415 19.53 10.22 13.86
C ARG A 415 18.67 11.40 14.32
N GLY A 416 17.69 11.10 15.16
CA GLY A 416 16.82 12.11 15.74
C GLY A 416 15.79 11.55 16.73
N SER A 417 16.07 10.41 17.38
CA SER A 417 15.41 9.92 18.60
C SER A 417 15.78 8.45 18.81
N GLU A 418 16.77 8.16 19.64
CA GLU A 418 16.81 7.03 20.59
C GLU A 418 18.21 6.87 21.19
N GLU A 419 18.20 6.47 22.46
CA GLU A 419 19.31 6.41 23.39
C GLU A 419 20.37 5.37 23.00
N THR A 420 21.60 5.72 23.37
CA THR A 420 22.82 4.90 23.51
C THR A 420 22.69 3.39 23.25
N THR A 421 23.20 2.97 22.10
CA THR A 421 23.98 1.72 22.01
C THR A 421 25.17 1.97 21.09
N GLU A 422 26.35 1.78 21.68
CA GLU A 422 27.64 1.88 21.01
C GLU A 422 27.74 0.76 19.97
N ASN A 423 28.03 1.12 18.71
CA ASN A 423 28.90 0.31 17.88
C ASN A 423 29.45 1.10 16.70
N THR A 424 30.75 0.91 16.53
CA THR A 424 31.66 1.55 15.60
C THR A 424 31.37 1.16 14.15
N ALA A 425 31.05 2.14 13.30
CA ALA A 425 31.19 1.99 11.85
C ALA A 425 31.51 3.34 11.19
N PHE A 426 32.46 3.28 10.26
CA PHE A 426 33.13 4.32 9.48
C PHE A 426 32.40 5.66 9.30
N LYS A 427 32.99 6.71 9.88
CA LYS A 427 32.63 8.13 9.69
C LYS A 427 33.03 8.59 8.28
N GLN A 428 32.10 8.61 7.32
CA GLN A 428 32.20 9.59 6.22
C GLN A 428 31.78 10.95 6.77
N LYS A 429 32.79 11.81 7.05
CA LYS A 429 32.58 13.21 7.40
C LYS A 429 31.96 13.94 6.20
N LEU A 430 30.63 14.07 6.20
CA LEU A 430 29.99 15.20 5.52
C LEU A 430 30.44 16.46 6.26
N THR A 431 31.24 17.28 5.58
CA THR A 431 31.73 18.56 6.07
C THR A 431 30.54 19.41 6.50
N SER A 432 30.42 19.58 7.82
CA SER A 432 29.47 20.51 8.41
C SER A 432 29.73 21.90 7.84
N ARG A 433 28.70 22.44 7.21
CA ARG A 433 28.57 23.85 6.83
C ARG A 433 29.16 24.73 7.93
N ALA A 434 30.08 25.60 7.52
CA ALA A 434 30.68 26.62 8.35
C ALA A 434 29.61 27.32 9.21
N THR A 435 29.93 27.49 10.49
CA THR A 435 29.31 28.52 11.33
C THR A 435 29.29 29.83 10.55
N PRO A 436 28.16 30.54 10.45
CA PRO A 436 28.14 31.83 9.79
C PRO A 436 29.02 32.77 10.63
N GLN A 437 30.18 33.13 10.09
CA GLN A 437 30.90 34.29 10.58
C GLN A 437 29.96 35.49 10.46
N ASP A 438 29.70 36.16 11.59
CA ASP A 438 29.06 37.46 11.68
C ASP A 438 29.89 38.54 10.96
N LYS A 439 29.90 38.49 9.64
CA LYS A 439 30.40 39.56 8.79
C LYS A 439 29.27 39.92 7.85
N THR A 440 28.71 41.09 8.12
CA THR A 440 27.56 41.73 7.44
C THR A 440 26.22 41.09 7.78
N SER A 441 25.64 41.49 8.91
CA SER A 441 24.19 41.47 9.04
C SER A 441 23.62 42.13 7.78
N ARG A 442 22.79 41.40 7.04
CA ARG A 442 22.02 41.99 5.95
C ARG A 442 21.36 43.24 6.54
N LYS A 443 21.56 44.41 5.92
CA LYS A 443 20.96 45.69 6.33
C LYS A 443 19.44 45.66 6.13
N TYR A 444 18.78 44.78 6.86
CA TYR A 444 17.35 44.75 6.97
C TYR A 444 16.97 45.94 7.85
N LEU A 445 16.30 46.93 7.26
CA LEU A 445 15.74 48.06 7.98
C LEU A 445 14.56 47.55 8.82
N SER A 446 14.84 46.89 9.94
CA SER A 446 13.86 46.64 10.98
C SER A 446 13.93 47.75 12.02
N ASN A 447 12.77 48.13 12.55
CA ASN A 447 12.66 48.86 13.80
C ASN A 447 12.39 47.84 14.91
N PRO A 448 13.42 47.19 15.47
CA PRO A 448 13.23 46.29 16.61
C PRO A 448 12.70 47.09 17.80
N LYS A 449 11.89 46.44 18.65
CA LYS A 449 11.24 47.04 19.81
C LYS A 449 12.22 47.73 20.77
N GLU A 450 13.49 47.33 20.76
CA GLU A 450 14.57 47.95 21.53
C GLU A 450 14.80 49.44 21.21
N LYS A 451 14.51 49.89 19.98
CA LYS A 451 14.58 51.33 19.62
C LYS A 451 13.37 52.15 20.09
N PHE A 452 12.30 51.50 20.54
CA PHE A 452 11.09 52.16 21.07
C PHE A 452 11.05 52.21 22.60
N MET A 453 11.85 51.39 23.30
CA MET A 453 12.09 51.57 24.72
C MET A 453 13.08 52.74 24.91
N ASN A 454 12.59 53.96 24.67
CA ASN A 454 13.21 55.12 25.27
C ASN A 454 12.99 54.99 26.77
N GLU A 455 13.99 54.50 27.51
CA GLU A 455 14.13 54.88 28.90
C GLU A 455 14.39 56.39 28.91
N GLU A 456 13.32 57.20 28.93
CA GLU A 456 13.45 58.61 29.28
C GLU A 456 14.17 58.67 30.63
N LYS A 457 15.42 59.11 30.61
CA LYS A 457 16.21 59.26 31.84
C LYS A 457 15.44 60.19 32.76
N LYS A 458 15.15 59.74 33.99
CA LYS A 458 14.25 60.39 34.95
C LYS A 458 14.67 61.79 35.45
N THR A 459 15.72 62.40 34.91
CA THR A 459 16.20 63.71 35.39
C THR A 459 16.79 64.55 34.26
N ASP A 460 15.99 65.42 33.67
CA ASP A 460 16.49 66.55 32.87
C ASP A 460 16.21 67.86 33.61
N SER A 461 17.28 68.57 33.98
CA SER A 461 17.21 69.95 34.45
C SER A 461 16.86 70.88 33.27
N GLN A 462 16.07 71.93 33.52
CA GLN A 462 15.67 72.92 32.50
C GLN A 462 16.88 73.56 31.78
N PHE A 463 18.02 73.70 32.47
CA PHE A 463 19.26 74.23 31.90
C PHE A 463 19.90 73.24 30.90
N ASN A 464 19.90 71.94 31.22
CA ASN A 464 20.43 70.89 30.33
C ASN A 464 19.58 70.76 29.05
N LEU A 465 18.28 71.04 29.12
CA LEU A 465 17.41 71.08 27.94
C LEU A 465 17.77 72.27 27.03
N LEU A 466 18.03 73.45 27.59
CA LEU A 466 18.46 74.62 26.81
C LEU A 466 19.83 74.39 26.16
N GLU A 467 20.75 73.73 26.86
CA GLU A 467 22.05 73.36 26.29
C GLU A 467 21.89 72.32 25.16
N ARG A 468 21.03 71.31 25.33
CA ARG A 468 20.69 70.37 24.25
C ARG A 468 20.00 71.04 23.06
N LEU A 469 19.19 72.08 23.27
CA LEU A 469 18.58 72.84 22.18
C LEU A 469 19.62 73.64 21.41
N ARG A 470 20.58 74.28 22.10
CA ARG A 470 21.73 74.94 21.45
C ARG A 470 22.62 73.94 20.70
N GLU A 471 22.85 72.76 21.26
CA GLU A 471 23.55 71.67 20.56
C GLU A 471 22.74 71.13 19.38
N ARG A 472 21.41 71.01 19.51
CA ARG A 472 20.52 70.57 18.43
C ARG A 472 20.53 71.56 17.27
N GLU A 473 20.57 72.87 17.55
CA GLU A 473 20.71 73.90 16.53
C GLU A 473 22.04 73.76 15.79
N ARG A 474 23.18 73.61 16.51
CA ARG A 474 24.48 73.32 15.88
C ARG A 474 24.47 72.02 15.07
N ARG A 475 23.87 70.95 15.60
CA ARG A 475 23.73 69.66 14.90
C ARG A 475 22.77 69.75 13.72
N SER A 476 21.79 70.65 13.73
CA SER A 476 20.81 70.77 12.65
C SER A 476 21.47 71.24 11.34
N ALA A 477 22.43 72.18 11.41
CA ALA A 477 23.23 72.58 10.27
C ALA A 477 24.10 71.42 9.75
N ALA A 478 24.73 70.66 10.65
CA ALA A 478 25.51 69.48 10.29
C ALA A 478 24.64 68.38 9.66
N LEU A 479 23.47 68.07 10.23
CA LEU A 479 22.52 67.09 9.70
C LEU A 479 21.95 67.51 8.35
N LEU A 480 21.70 68.80 8.13
CA LEU A 480 21.26 69.31 6.84
C LEU A 480 22.35 69.12 5.77
N SER A 481 23.60 69.45 6.09
CA SER A 481 24.74 69.17 5.20
C SER A 481 24.93 67.67 4.95
N GLN A 482 24.72 66.82 5.96
CA GLN A 482 24.77 65.37 5.82
C GLN A 482 23.67 64.85 4.90
N LYS A 483 22.44 65.34 5.06
CA LYS A 483 21.30 65.02 4.17
C LYS A 483 21.60 65.43 2.74
N GLN A 484 22.17 66.62 2.54
CA GLN A 484 22.56 67.09 1.21
C GLN A 484 23.67 66.21 0.59
N ARG A 485 24.65 65.77 1.39
CA ARG A 485 25.68 64.81 0.95
C ARG A 485 25.09 63.44 0.60
N GLN A 486 24.17 62.92 1.42
CA GLN A 486 23.47 61.66 1.13
C GLN A 486 22.65 61.76 -0.16
N TYR A 487 21.99 62.89 -0.39
CA TYR A 487 21.28 63.15 -1.64
C TYR A 487 22.25 63.20 -2.83
N GLN A 488 23.42 63.82 -2.69
CA GLN A 488 24.44 63.78 -3.73
C GLN A 488 24.94 62.35 -4.02
N GLN A 489 25.16 61.53 -2.97
CA GLN A 489 25.54 60.12 -3.12
C GLN A 489 24.42 59.29 -3.80
N PHE A 490 23.16 59.58 -3.49
CA PHE A 490 22.03 58.96 -4.17
C PHE A 490 22.04 59.31 -5.67
N LEU A 491 22.22 60.59 -6.01
CA LEU A 491 22.29 61.03 -7.40
C LEU A 491 23.48 60.43 -8.16
N THR A 492 24.65 60.25 -7.54
CA THR A 492 25.80 59.63 -8.23
C THR A 492 25.58 58.14 -8.52
N VAL A 493 24.88 57.41 -7.64
CA VAL A 493 24.46 56.02 -7.93
C VAL A 493 23.46 56.00 -9.08
N LYS A 494 22.51 56.94 -9.08
CA LYS A 494 21.52 57.08 -10.15
C LYS A 494 22.11 57.51 -11.49
N MET A 495 23.14 58.33 -11.50
CA MET A 495 23.85 58.75 -12.72
C MET A 495 24.32 57.55 -13.56
N LYS A 496 24.80 56.48 -12.92
CA LYS A 496 25.22 55.27 -13.66
C LYS A 496 24.05 54.62 -14.41
N GLN A 497 22.88 54.53 -13.76
CA GLN A 497 21.66 53.97 -14.36
C GLN A 497 21.11 54.86 -15.48
N VAL A 498 21.09 56.18 -15.25
CA VAL A 498 20.64 57.15 -16.25
C VAL A 498 21.58 57.17 -17.46
N PHE A 499 22.89 57.04 -17.23
CA PHE A 499 23.87 56.95 -18.33
C PHE A 499 23.67 55.69 -19.17
N ASP A 500 23.41 54.53 -18.55
CA ASP A 500 23.10 53.31 -19.30
C ASP A 500 21.85 53.47 -20.18
N ILE A 501 20.83 54.20 -19.70
CA ILE A 501 19.65 54.57 -20.49
C ILE A 501 20.04 55.49 -21.65
N LEU A 502 20.85 56.53 -21.43
CA LEU A 502 21.31 57.44 -22.48
C LEU A 502 22.19 56.74 -23.53
N TYR A 503 22.99 55.75 -23.12
CA TYR A 503 23.80 54.93 -24.02
C TYR A 503 22.93 54.06 -24.94
N SER A 504 21.78 53.57 -24.44
CA SER A 504 20.85 52.77 -25.25
C SER A 504 20.11 53.57 -26.33
N LEU A 505 20.14 54.91 -26.24
CA LEU A 505 19.46 55.80 -27.17
C LEU A 505 20.31 56.11 -28.43
N PRO A 506 19.67 56.36 -29.58
CA PRO A 506 20.40 56.66 -30.80
C PRO A 506 21.17 57.98 -30.68
N TRP A 507 22.49 57.88 -30.87
CA TRP A 507 23.47 58.96 -31.00
C TRP A 507 23.15 60.00 -32.10
N LYS A 508 23.71 61.21 -31.93
CA LYS A 508 23.65 62.39 -32.83
C LYS A 508 22.28 63.03 -33.08
N ARG A 509 21.21 62.60 -32.40
CA ARG A 509 19.89 63.26 -32.43
C ARG A 509 19.77 64.34 -31.34
N PRO A 510 19.05 65.45 -31.61
CA PRO A 510 18.71 66.42 -30.58
C PRO A 510 17.56 65.89 -29.72
N TYR A 511 17.75 65.81 -28.41
CA TYR A 511 16.71 65.46 -27.47
C TYR A 511 16.41 66.64 -26.55
N THR A 512 15.13 66.94 -26.31
CA THR A 512 14.74 67.99 -25.36
C THR A 512 14.86 67.49 -23.92
N GLY A 513 15.18 68.39 -22.99
CA GLY A 513 15.28 68.07 -21.57
C GLY A 513 13.99 67.48 -20.99
N THR A 514 12.82 67.95 -21.45
CA THR A 514 11.50 67.43 -21.04
C THR A 514 11.25 66.02 -21.56
N TYR A 515 11.67 65.71 -22.78
CA TYR A 515 11.54 64.36 -23.35
C TYR A 515 12.49 63.37 -22.66
N LEU A 516 13.75 63.77 -22.42
CA LEU A 516 14.72 62.92 -21.73
C LEU A 516 14.33 62.68 -20.26
N SER A 517 13.93 63.71 -19.53
CA SER A 517 13.49 63.54 -18.14
C SER A 517 12.26 62.63 -18.05
N GLY A 518 11.28 62.79 -18.94
CA GLY A 518 10.13 61.89 -19.03
C GLY A 518 10.52 60.45 -19.32
N LEU A 519 11.41 60.22 -20.30
CA LEU A 519 11.87 58.87 -20.64
C LEU A 519 12.66 58.21 -19.52
N ILE A 520 13.51 58.98 -18.82
CA ILE A 520 14.30 58.50 -17.68
C ILE A 520 13.39 58.10 -16.51
N VAL A 521 12.40 58.93 -16.21
CA VAL A 521 11.41 58.64 -15.16
C VAL A 521 10.63 57.38 -15.53
N ASP A 522 10.07 57.29 -16.74
CA ASP A 522 9.31 56.14 -17.22
C ASP A 522 10.13 54.83 -17.14
N SER A 523 11.39 54.89 -17.59
CA SER A 523 12.29 53.73 -17.58
C SER A 523 12.70 53.26 -16.17
N LEU A 524 12.69 54.15 -15.18
CA LEU A 524 13.12 53.86 -13.81
C LEU A 524 11.97 53.73 -12.82
N GLN A 525 10.75 54.15 -13.18
CA GLN A 525 9.56 54.14 -12.34
C GLN A 525 9.12 52.72 -11.96
N ASP A 526 9.20 51.76 -12.89
CA ASP A 526 8.86 50.35 -12.67
C ASP A 526 9.97 49.55 -11.96
N SER A 527 11.12 50.16 -11.70
CA SER A 527 12.23 49.53 -10.99
C SER A 527 12.11 49.68 -9.47
N ASN A 528 12.80 48.84 -8.70
CA ASN A 528 12.84 48.92 -7.23
C ASN A 528 13.42 50.24 -6.67
N ASN A 529 13.85 51.17 -7.53
CA ASN A 529 14.43 52.46 -7.17
C ASN A 529 13.88 53.53 -8.13
N PRO A 530 12.72 54.16 -7.86
CA PRO A 530 12.15 55.18 -8.72
C PRO A 530 12.94 56.50 -8.68
N ILE A 531 12.72 57.38 -9.67
CA ILE A 531 13.34 58.71 -9.76
C ILE A 531 12.29 59.77 -10.11
N GLY A 532 12.44 60.99 -9.60
CA GLY A 532 11.59 62.13 -9.94
C GLY A 532 12.05 62.92 -11.18
N PHE A 533 11.14 63.70 -11.79
CA PHE A 533 11.44 64.55 -12.96
C PHE A 533 12.56 65.57 -12.68
N LEU A 534 12.51 66.28 -11.55
CA LEU A 534 13.53 67.26 -11.16
C LEU A 534 14.89 66.61 -10.88
N GLU A 535 14.88 65.40 -10.33
CA GLU A 535 16.11 64.63 -10.07
C GLU A 535 16.74 64.16 -11.39
N ALA A 536 15.92 63.74 -12.36
CA ALA A 536 16.38 63.39 -13.70
C ALA A 536 17.02 64.59 -14.42
N GLU A 537 16.42 65.79 -14.34
CA GLU A 537 17.01 67.03 -14.86
C GLU A 537 18.33 67.40 -14.16
N GLU A 538 18.38 67.29 -12.83
CA GLU A 538 19.61 67.55 -12.06
C GLU A 538 20.74 66.56 -12.42
N ILE A 539 20.39 65.31 -12.69
CA ILE A 539 21.34 64.29 -13.17
C ILE A 539 21.83 64.61 -14.57
N LEU A 540 20.94 65.00 -15.49
CA LEU A 540 21.32 65.39 -16.86
C LEU A 540 22.27 66.59 -16.86
N ASP A 541 22.01 67.60 -16.01
CA ASP A 541 22.89 68.75 -15.84
C ASP A 541 24.26 68.38 -15.26
N LYS A 542 24.29 67.47 -14.28
CA LYS A 542 25.55 66.98 -13.71
C LYS A 542 26.33 66.11 -14.70
N LEU A 543 25.66 65.26 -15.48
CA LEU A 543 26.28 64.49 -16.54
C LEU A 543 26.85 65.40 -17.63
N GLN A 544 26.13 66.46 -18.02
CA GLN A 544 26.65 67.47 -18.94
C GLN A 544 27.91 68.16 -18.38
N ARG A 545 27.92 68.57 -17.10
CA ARG A 545 29.10 69.20 -16.49
C ARG A 545 30.32 68.27 -16.47
N LEU A 546 30.10 66.97 -16.22
CA LEU A 546 31.16 65.96 -16.18
C LEU A 546 31.65 65.56 -17.58
N LEU A 547 30.77 65.60 -18.58
CA LEU A 547 31.03 65.25 -19.98
C LEU A 547 30.81 66.45 -20.91
N SER A 548 31.39 67.61 -20.58
CA SER A 548 31.23 68.83 -21.39
C SER A 548 31.78 68.70 -22.81
N GLN A 549 32.65 67.72 -23.05
CA GLN A 549 33.25 67.41 -24.34
C GLN A 549 32.36 66.50 -25.22
N GLU A 550 31.50 65.68 -24.61
CA GLU A 550 30.70 64.67 -25.33
C GLU A 550 29.21 65.03 -25.41
N ILE A 551 28.70 65.79 -24.43
CA ILE A 551 27.31 66.22 -24.35
C ILE A 551 27.24 67.73 -24.53
N SER A 552 26.73 68.16 -25.69
CA SER A 552 26.45 69.57 -25.97
C SER A 552 25.04 69.93 -25.53
N VAL A 553 24.89 71.06 -24.83
CA VAL A 553 23.59 71.63 -24.47
C VAL A 553 23.45 73.00 -25.09
N GLN A 554 22.37 73.18 -25.84
CA GLN A 554 21.96 74.48 -26.37
C GLN A 554 20.68 74.91 -25.65
N ILE A 555 20.70 76.12 -25.08
CA ILE A 555 19.52 76.74 -24.48
C ILE A 555 18.87 77.58 -25.58
N VAL A 556 17.64 77.23 -25.96
CA VAL A 556 16.84 77.94 -26.95
C VAL A 556 15.90 78.92 -26.23
N ASP A 557 15.45 79.99 -26.91
CA ASP A 557 14.49 80.96 -26.38
C ASP A 557 13.27 80.27 -25.77
N GLY A 558 12.95 80.62 -24.52
CA GLY A 558 11.95 79.93 -23.68
C GLY A 558 12.53 78.99 -22.62
N GLY A 559 13.86 78.88 -22.50
CA GLY A 559 14.52 78.11 -21.44
C GLY A 559 14.64 76.61 -21.71
N LEU A 560 14.30 76.17 -22.94
CA LEU A 560 14.30 74.77 -23.34
C LEU A 560 15.72 74.32 -23.67
N ARG A 561 16.20 73.30 -22.95
CA ARG A 561 17.53 72.72 -23.13
C ARG A 561 17.47 71.56 -24.10
N VAL A 562 18.32 71.59 -25.12
CA VAL A 562 18.47 70.50 -26.10
C VAL A 562 19.83 69.84 -25.89
N TYR A 563 19.81 68.54 -25.59
CA TYR A 563 21.00 67.71 -25.40
C TYR A 563 21.33 66.97 -26.70
N ARG A 564 22.60 66.96 -27.08
CA ARG A 564 23.13 66.19 -28.22
C ARG A 564 24.48 65.56 -27.87
N TRP A 565 24.59 64.25 -28.09
CA TRP A 565 25.82 63.48 -27.88
C TRP A 565 26.28 62.72 -29.13
N SER A 566 27.60 62.56 -29.31
CA SER A 566 28.22 61.95 -30.49
C SER A 566 28.67 60.51 -30.28
N ASN A 567 29.39 60.21 -29.19
CA ASN A 567 29.81 58.87 -28.79
C ASN A 567 30.12 58.90 -27.29
N LEU A 568 29.46 58.03 -26.50
CA LEU A 568 29.60 58.02 -25.04
C LEU A 568 30.41 56.77 -24.64
N ASN A 569 31.61 56.97 -24.05
CA ASN A 569 32.45 55.87 -23.58
C ASN A 569 32.09 55.48 -22.14
N LYS A 570 31.59 54.25 -21.94
CA LYS A 570 31.16 53.71 -20.63
C LYS A 570 32.31 53.60 -19.60
N ASP A 571 33.51 53.30 -20.07
CA ASP A 571 34.67 53.08 -19.19
C ASP A 571 35.30 54.41 -18.71
N GLU A 572 35.34 55.44 -19.57
CA GLU A 572 35.83 56.77 -19.17
C GLU A 572 34.88 57.47 -18.19
N LEU A 573 33.56 57.30 -18.37
CA LEU A 573 32.58 57.88 -17.46
C LEU A 573 32.55 57.15 -16.12
N SER A 574 32.62 55.81 -16.10
CA SER A 574 32.71 55.08 -14.82
C SER A 574 33.98 55.46 -14.05
N ALA A 575 35.11 55.63 -14.72
CA ALA A 575 36.36 56.11 -14.13
C ALA A 575 36.25 57.55 -13.58
N LYS A 576 35.60 58.48 -14.31
CA LYS A 576 35.40 59.87 -13.87
C LYS A 576 34.36 60.00 -12.75
N ILE A 577 33.32 59.16 -12.74
CA ILE A 577 32.34 59.06 -11.64
C ILE A 577 33.01 58.47 -10.40
N GLU A 578 33.90 57.50 -10.56
CA GLU A 578 34.68 56.95 -9.45
C GLU A 578 35.69 57.95 -8.90
N ALA A 579 36.38 58.72 -9.74
CA ALA A 579 37.28 59.79 -9.31
C ALA A 579 36.55 60.89 -8.50
N THR A 580 35.39 61.36 -8.99
CA THR A 580 34.58 62.36 -8.26
C THR A 580 33.96 61.81 -6.98
N SER A 581 33.59 60.53 -6.95
CA SER A 581 33.15 59.87 -5.70
C SER A 581 34.28 59.76 -4.67
N ARG A 582 35.55 59.57 -5.10
CA ARG A 582 36.73 59.50 -4.23
C ARG A 582 37.16 60.86 -3.68
N GLU A 583 37.07 61.92 -4.47
CA GLU A 583 37.32 63.29 -3.99
C GLU A 583 36.30 63.73 -2.92
N GLN A 584 35.03 63.34 -3.08
CA GLN A 584 33.99 63.59 -2.07
C GLN A 584 34.23 62.80 -0.76
N THR A 585 34.87 61.62 -0.83
CA THR A 585 35.27 60.87 0.38
C THR A 585 36.55 61.38 1.02
N ASN A 586 37.50 61.98 0.28
CA ASN A 586 38.77 62.45 0.83
C ASN A 586 38.64 63.78 1.60
N ASN A 587 37.67 64.63 1.27
CA ASN A 587 37.32 65.82 2.07
C ASN A 587 36.73 65.49 3.46
N VAL A 588 36.51 64.20 3.77
CA VAL A 588 36.01 63.72 5.06
C VAL A 588 37.13 63.61 6.12
N VAL A 589 38.40 63.52 5.73
CA VAL A 589 39.51 63.31 6.69
C VAL A 589 40.08 64.62 7.22
N THR A 590 39.90 65.75 6.53
CA THR A 590 40.46 67.07 6.89
C THR A 590 39.46 68.02 7.57
N SER A 591 38.24 67.58 7.84
CA SER A 591 37.20 68.39 8.52
C SER A 591 36.49 67.64 9.67
N LEU A 592 37.21 66.71 10.29
CA LEU A 592 37.02 66.25 11.67
C LEU A 592 38.19 66.80 12.49
#